data_AF-A0A165E7M5-F1
#
_entry.id   AF-A0A165E7M5-F1
#
_cell.length_a   1.000
_cell.length_b   1.000
_cell.length_c   1.000
_cell.angle_alpha   90.00
_cell.angle_beta   90.00
_cell.angle_gamma   90.00
#
_symmetry.space_group_name_H-M   'P 1'
#
loop_
_entity.id
_entity.type
_entity.pdbx_description
1 polymer ?
#
loop_
_entity_poly.entity_id
_entity_poly.type
_entity_poly.pdbx_seq_one_letter_code
_entity_poly.pdbx_strand_id
1 'polypeptide(L)'
;MNPPPTSLSHRGFESWVSCDGAPLSVYSVEQHGNKVTCWIASEAGKEFAVHTKMVDRTVTLNVTSRVSVDGAYIEGHVLGTVQPCVAAASKVIGVPLGASSYQKL
;
A
#
# COMPACT_ATOMS: atom_id res chain seq x y z
N MET A 1 -1.44 5.11 26.69
CA MET A 1 -1.43 5.78 25.38
C MET A 1 -1.67 4.69 24.34
N ASN A 2 -2.67 4.85 23.46
CA ASN A 2 -2.94 3.82 22.46
C ASN A 2 -1.83 3.82 21.41
N PRO A 3 -1.41 2.65 20.89
CA PRO A 3 -0.41 2.59 19.84
C PRO A 3 -0.92 3.31 18.58
N PRO A 4 -0.02 3.93 17.79
CA PRO A 4 -0.41 4.50 16.51
C PRO A 4 -0.95 3.40 15.59
N PRO A 5 -1.90 3.73 14.70
CA PRO A 5 -2.40 2.79 13.71
C PRO A 5 -1.27 2.33 12.78
N THR A 6 -1.45 1.19 12.13
CA THR A 6 -0.48 0.61 11.18
C THR A 6 -0.98 0.59 9.74
N SER A 7 -2.16 1.14 9.48
CA SER A 7 -2.79 1.14 8.17
C SER A 7 -3.59 2.42 7.91
N LEU A 8 -3.84 2.66 6.62
CA LEU A 8 -4.75 3.69 6.12
C LEU A 8 -6.03 3.04 5.61
N SER A 9 -7.18 3.56 6.03
CA SER A 9 -8.48 3.15 5.52
C SER A 9 -9.13 4.29 4.73
N HIS A 10 -9.56 4.01 3.50
CA HIS A 10 -10.26 4.99 2.67
C HIS A 10 -11.18 4.32 1.65
N ARG A 11 -12.44 4.79 1.56
CA ARG A 11 -13.43 4.36 0.54
C ARG A 11 -13.58 2.85 0.39
N GLY A 12 -13.56 2.12 1.50
CA GLY A 12 -13.72 0.66 1.47
C GLY A 12 -12.45 -0.11 1.17
N PHE A 13 -11.29 0.55 1.17
CA PHE A 13 -9.97 -0.07 1.02
C PHE A 13 -9.12 0.19 2.25
N GLU A 14 -8.25 -0.78 2.57
CA GLU A 14 -7.22 -0.63 3.59
C GLU A 14 -5.84 -0.93 2.97
N SER A 15 -4.87 -0.05 3.23
CA SER A 15 -3.50 -0.18 2.76
C SER A 15 -2.50 0.01 3.91
N TRP A 16 -1.39 -0.74 3.88
CA TRP A 16 -0.31 -0.61 4.85
C TRP A 16 1.04 -0.97 4.26
N VAL A 17 2.11 -0.57 4.95
CA VAL A 17 3.49 -0.97 4.64
C VAL A 17 4.02 -1.84 5.76
N SER A 18 4.77 -2.88 5.40
CA SER A 18 5.48 -3.72 6.37
C SER A 18 6.98 -3.79 6.04
N CYS A 19 7.85 -3.81 7.04
CA CYS A 19 9.26 -4.15 6.89
C CYS A 19 9.54 -5.49 7.57
N ASP A 20 10.29 -6.38 6.92
CA ASP A 20 10.57 -7.74 7.41
C ASP A 20 9.30 -8.50 7.89
N GLY A 21 8.17 -8.23 7.22
CA GLY A 21 6.86 -8.81 7.54
C GLY A 21 6.07 -8.14 8.67
N ALA A 22 6.64 -7.16 9.38
CA ALA A 22 5.97 -6.42 10.45
C ALA A 22 5.35 -5.11 9.93
N PRO A 23 4.05 -4.85 10.16
CA PRO A 23 3.41 -3.58 9.78
C PRO A 23 4.05 -2.37 10.49
N LEU A 24 4.32 -1.31 9.73
CA LEU A 24 4.84 -0.06 10.26
C LEU A 24 3.72 0.86 10.75
N SER A 25 4.00 1.63 11.79
CA SER A 25 3.10 2.67 12.27
C SER A 25 2.96 3.81 11.27
N VAL A 26 1.75 4.35 11.14
CA VAL A 26 1.44 5.50 10.31
C VAL A 26 1.28 6.76 11.17
N TYR A 27 1.80 7.88 10.68
CA TYR A 27 1.84 9.16 11.38
C TYR A 27 1.33 10.29 10.48
N SER A 28 0.83 11.37 11.12
CA SER A 28 0.24 12.56 10.47
C SER A 28 -0.64 12.21 9.27
N VAL A 29 -1.67 11.40 9.53
CA VAL A 29 -2.61 10.98 8.50
C VAL A 29 -3.46 12.17 8.07
N GLU A 30 -3.42 12.50 6.79
CA GLU A 30 -4.17 13.59 6.18
C GLU A 30 -5.09 13.03 5.09
N GLN A 31 -6.33 13.51 5.04
CA GLN A 31 -7.30 13.07 4.04
C GLN A 31 -7.85 14.28 3.29
N HIS A 32 -7.71 14.25 1.97
CA HIS A 32 -8.18 15.30 1.06
C HIS A 32 -8.90 14.68 -0.13
N GLY A 33 -10.23 14.78 -0.16
CA GLY A 33 -11.06 14.23 -1.23
C GLY A 33 -10.91 12.71 -1.36
N ASN A 34 -10.32 12.27 -2.48
CA ASN A 34 -10.05 10.86 -2.80
C ASN A 34 -8.63 10.39 -2.45
N LYS A 35 -7.86 11.21 -1.72
CA LYS A 35 -6.47 10.94 -1.37
C LYS A 35 -6.32 10.89 0.15
N VAL A 36 -5.54 9.91 0.62
CA VAL A 36 -5.04 9.83 1.98
C VAL A 36 -3.53 9.76 1.94
N THR A 37 -2.86 10.52 2.80
CA THR A 37 -1.40 10.55 2.94
C THR A 37 -1.01 10.31 4.39
N CYS A 38 0.15 9.70 4.59
CA CYS A 38 0.75 9.55 5.91
C CYS A 38 2.26 9.49 5.79
N TRP A 39 2.92 9.61 6.93
CA TRP A 39 4.33 9.30 7.10
C TRP A 39 4.49 7.92 7.73
N ILE A 40 5.53 7.20 7.30
CA ILE A 40 6.02 5.97 7.93
C ILE A 40 7.49 6.17 8.26
N ALA A 41 7.99 5.50 9.29
CA ALA A 41 9.42 5.52 9.60
C ALA A 41 10.21 4.79 8.50
N SER A 42 11.28 5.40 8.00
CA SER A 42 12.17 4.76 7.03
C SER A 42 13.08 3.74 7.74
N GLU A 43 13.19 2.54 7.18
CA GLU A 43 14.11 1.50 7.67
C GLU A 43 15.07 1.07 6.55
N ALA A 44 16.21 1.74 6.46
CA ALA A 44 17.20 1.47 5.42
C ALA A 44 17.74 0.03 5.48
N GLY A 45 17.89 -0.60 4.31
CA GLY A 45 18.45 -1.94 4.17
C GLY A 45 17.47 -3.08 4.47
N LYS A 46 16.24 -2.78 4.91
CA LYS A 46 15.19 -3.79 5.08
C LYS A 46 14.31 -3.88 3.85
N GLU A 47 13.82 -5.10 3.60
CA GLU A 47 12.80 -5.32 2.59
C GLU A 47 11.47 -4.76 3.10
N PHE A 48 10.79 -3.98 2.26
CA PHE A 48 9.44 -3.52 2.55
C PHE A 48 8.43 -4.14 1.58
N ALA A 49 7.19 -4.28 2.07
CA ALA A 49 6.07 -4.68 1.25
C ALA A 49 4.91 -3.70 1.43
N VAL A 50 4.26 -3.35 0.32
CA VAL A 50 3.03 -2.58 0.29
C VAL A 50 1.88 -3.57 0.15
N HIS A 51 0.91 -3.43 1.03
CA HIS A 51 -0.28 -4.28 1.04
C HIS A 51 -1.51 -3.45 0.79
N THR A 52 -2.47 -4.03 0.08
CA THR A 52 -3.80 -3.44 -0.10
C THR A 52 -4.83 -4.54 -0.03
N LYS A 53 -5.93 -4.29 0.65
CA LYS A 53 -7.11 -5.15 0.62
C LYS A 53 -8.39 -4.34 0.51
N MET A 54 -9.39 -4.95 -0.11
CA MET A 54 -10.76 -4.45 -0.05
C MET A 54 -11.38 -4.83 1.30
N VAL A 55 -11.83 -3.84 2.06
CA VAL A 55 -12.55 -4.05 3.33
C VAL A 55 -14.07 -3.96 3.14
N ASP A 56 -14.54 -3.12 2.22
CA ASP A 56 -15.96 -3.03 1.86
C ASP A 56 -16.25 -3.89 0.63
N ARG A 57 -16.94 -5.01 0.85
CA ARG A 57 -17.33 -5.97 -0.19
C ARG A 57 -18.56 -5.52 -1.00
N THR A 58 -19.20 -4.42 -0.62
CA THR A 58 -20.29 -3.84 -1.41
C THR A 58 -19.77 -3.05 -2.61
N VAL A 59 -18.46 -2.81 -2.68
CA VAL A 59 -17.81 -2.21 -3.85
C VAL A 59 -17.89 -3.19 -5.02
N THR A 60 -18.81 -2.93 -5.94
CA THR A 60 -19.03 -3.73 -7.16
C THR A 60 -18.14 -3.31 -8.33
N LEU A 61 -17.22 -2.38 -8.09
CA LEU A 61 -16.32 -1.85 -9.11
C LEU A 61 -15.16 -2.83 -9.36
N ASN A 62 -14.75 -2.94 -10.63
CA ASN A 62 -13.47 -3.57 -10.96
C ASN A 62 -12.35 -2.65 -10.48
N VAL A 63 -11.63 -3.07 -9.43
CA VAL A 63 -10.60 -2.25 -8.81
C VAL A 63 -9.23 -2.86 -9.06
N THR A 64 -8.28 -2.02 -9.44
CA THR A 64 -6.87 -2.38 -9.51
C THR A 64 -6.09 -1.54 -8.51
N SER A 65 -5.25 -2.20 -7.70
CA SER A 65 -4.19 -1.53 -6.97
C SER A 65 -3.03 -1.27 -7.92
N ARG A 66 -2.40 -0.12 -7.81
CA ARG A 66 -1.16 0.22 -8.52
C ARG A 66 -0.20 0.82 -7.53
N VAL A 67 1.02 0.30 -7.50
CA VAL A 67 2.07 0.77 -6.60
C VAL A 67 3.13 1.50 -7.42
N SER A 68 3.57 2.64 -6.89
CA SER A 68 4.64 3.42 -7.47
C SER A 68 5.57 3.91 -6.37
N VAL A 69 6.87 3.87 -6.63
CA VAL A 69 7.94 4.28 -5.71
C VAL A 69 8.76 5.34 -6.44
N ASP A 70 8.96 6.50 -5.82
CA ASP A 70 9.67 7.64 -6.41
C ASP A 70 9.17 8.05 -7.82
N GLY A 71 7.87 7.85 -8.07
CA GLY A 71 7.24 8.12 -9.37
C GLY A 71 7.41 7.00 -10.41
N ALA A 72 8.22 5.98 -10.14
CA ALA A 72 8.33 4.80 -10.99
C ALA A 72 7.23 3.78 -10.68
N TYR A 73 6.53 3.30 -11.70
CA TYR A 73 5.54 2.23 -11.57
C TYR A 73 6.23 0.90 -11.30
N ILE A 74 5.78 0.19 -10.26
CA ILE A 74 6.35 -1.10 -9.86
C ILE A 74 5.46 -2.24 -10.34
N GLU A 75 4.20 -2.24 -9.92
CA GLU A 75 3.27 -3.33 -10.21
C GLU A 75 1.81 -2.88 -9.99
N GLY A 76 0.86 -3.69 -10.48
CA GLY A 76 -0.55 -3.55 -10.16
C GLY A 76 -1.26 -4.88 -10.08
N HIS A 77 -2.30 -4.93 -9.26
CA HIS A 77 -3.05 -6.16 -8.98
C HIS A 77 -4.55 -5.90 -9.00
N VAL A 78 -5.33 -6.86 -9.48
CA VAL A 78 -6.79 -6.76 -9.49
C VAL A 78 -7.33 -7.16 -8.11
N LEU A 79 -7.93 -6.21 -7.39
CA LEU A 79 -8.54 -6.43 -6.06
C LEU A 79 -9.99 -6.90 -6.14
N GLY A 80 -10.60 -6.83 -7.33
CA GLY A 80 -11.94 -7.31 -7.57
C GLY A 80 -12.19 -7.48 -9.06
N THR A 81 -12.57 -8.70 -9.43
CA THR A 81 -13.33 -9.00 -10.65
C THR A 81 -14.66 -9.52 -10.15
N VAL A 82 -15.77 -9.00 -10.66
CA VAL A 82 -17.17 -9.32 -10.30
C VAL A 82 -17.44 -10.74 -9.72
N GLN A 83 -18.38 -10.76 -8.76
CA GLN A 83 -18.67 -11.71 -7.67
C GLN A 83 -18.56 -13.25 -7.81
N PRO A 84 -18.50 -13.96 -6.66
CA PRO A 84 -18.44 -13.41 -5.30
C PRO A 84 -17.01 -12.98 -4.98
N CYS A 85 -16.85 -11.69 -4.65
CA CYS A 85 -15.56 -11.07 -4.38
C CYS A 85 -14.90 -11.79 -3.20
N VAL A 86 -14.00 -12.71 -3.52
CA VAL A 86 -13.08 -13.27 -2.53
C VAL A 86 -12.20 -12.14 -2.03
N ALA A 87 -11.94 -12.10 -0.72
CA ALA A 87 -11.09 -11.10 -0.11
C ALA A 87 -9.71 -11.15 -0.78
N ALA A 88 -9.47 -10.30 -1.77
CA ALA A 88 -8.19 -10.19 -2.44
C ALA A 88 -7.32 -9.26 -1.59
N ALA A 89 -6.33 -9.86 -0.93
CA ALA A 89 -5.20 -9.13 -0.39
C ALA A 89 -4.09 -9.19 -1.44
N SER A 90 -3.58 -8.03 -1.82
CA SER A 90 -2.41 -7.92 -2.70
C SER A 90 -1.20 -7.51 -1.87
N LYS A 91 -0.07 -8.16 -2.12
CA LYS A 91 1.24 -7.84 -1.56
C LYS A 91 2.18 -7.50 -2.71
N VAL A 92 2.75 -6.31 -2.68
CA VAL A 92 3.85 -5.89 -3.55
C VAL A 92 5.11 -5.84 -2.71
N ILE A 93 6.18 -6.49 -3.16
CA ILE A 93 7.48 -6.50 -2.48
C ILE A 93 8.40 -5.51 -3.21
N GLY A 94 8.81 -4.46 -2.52
CA GLY A 94 9.84 -3.56 -3.03
C GLY A 94 11.21 -4.22 -2.84
N VAL A 95 11.94 -4.45 -3.92
CA VAL A 95 13.36 -4.83 -3.82
C VAL A 95 14.18 -3.56 -3.56
N PRO A 96 15.08 -3.53 -2.58
CA PRO A 96 16.00 -2.41 -2.40
C PRO A 96 16.84 -2.26 -3.67
N LEU A 97 16.60 -1.19 -4.41
CA LEU A 97 17.49 -0.74 -5.45
C LEU A 97 18.74 -0.19 -4.76
N GLY A 98 19.88 -0.87 -4.91
CA GLY A 98 21.17 -0.34 -4.49
C GLY A 98 21.40 1.05 -5.10
N ALA A 99 22.34 1.83 -4.54
CA ALA A 99 22.61 3.24 -4.89
C ALA A 99 23.00 3.53 -6.37
N SER A 100 22.83 2.58 -7.30
CA SER A 100 23.36 2.62 -8.67
C SER A 100 22.31 2.52 -9.79
N SER A 101 21.02 2.33 -9.55
CA SER A 101 20.07 2.06 -10.66
C SER A 101 19.23 3.26 -11.13
N TYR A 102 19.54 4.49 -10.70
CA TYR A 102 19.04 5.69 -11.39
C TYR A 102 19.86 5.94 -12.66
N GLN A 103 19.60 5.16 -13.72
CA GLN A 103 19.87 5.66 -15.07
C GLN A 103 18.68 6.51 -15.48
N LYS A 104 18.82 7.82 -15.28
CA LYS A 104 17.97 8.85 -15.90
C LYS A 104 17.95 8.56 -17.41
N LEU A 105 16.78 8.21 -17.95
CA LEU A 105 16.50 8.38 -19.38
C LEU A 105 16.37 9.87 -19.70
#